data_AF-A0A0G0T4H4-F1
#
_entry.id   AF-A0A0G0T4H4-F1
#
_cell.length_a   1.000
_cell.length_b   1.000
_cell.length_c   1.000
_cell.angle_alpha   90.00
_cell.angle_beta   90.00
_cell.angle_gamma   90.00
#
_symmetry.space_group_name_H-M   'P 1'
#
loop_
_entity.id
_entity.type
_entity.pdbx_description
1 polymer ?
#
loop_
_entity_poly.entity_id
_entity_poly.type
_entity_poly.pdbx_seq_one_letter_code
_entity_poly.pdbx_strand_id
1 'polypeptide(L)' 'MKTKRPSNYEYFIKTDTSAYKGEWIAISKGKVVAHGKDAEKVYKTAVKKAGKDTVSLAKTPDEQMLVLKLLQ' A
#
# COMPACT_ATOMS: atom_id res chain seq x y z
N MET A 1 -8.78 8.54 -24.30
CA MET A 1 -8.42 9.15 -23.00
C MET A 1 -7.39 8.28 -22.29
N LYS A 2 -6.24 8.81 -21.88
CA LYS A 2 -5.33 8.10 -20.97
C LYS A 2 -5.88 8.31 -19.54
N THR A 3 -6.51 7.30 -18.97
CA THR A 3 -6.96 7.34 -17.57
C THR A 3 -5.73 7.47 -16.67
N LYS A 4 -5.69 8.53 -15.85
CA LYS A 4 -4.62 8.76 -14.85
C LYS A 4 -4.63 7.59 -13.87
N ARG A 5 -3.49 6.90 -13.72
CA ARG A 5 -3.38 5.83 -12.72
C ARG A 5 -3.52 6.45 -11.33
N PRO A 6 -4.29 5.83 -10.42
CA PRO A 6 -4.40 6.32 -9.05
C PRO A 6 -3.02 6.32 -8.40
N SER A 7 -2.78 7.31 -7.54
CA SER A 7 -1.58 7.30 -6.68
C SER A 7 -1.57 6.07 -5.77
N ASN A 8 -0.40 5.70 -5.25
CA ASN A 8 -0.29 4.58 -4.31
C ASN A 8 -1.17 4.81 -3.06
N TYR A 9 -1.33 6.06 -2.63
CA TYR A 9 -2.22 6.44 -1.53
C TYR A 9 -3.70 6.20 -1.89
N GLU A 10 -4.15 6.69 -3.05
CA GLU A 10 -5.53 6.47 -3.49
C GLU A 10 -5.83 4.98 -3.69
N TYR A 11 -4.86 4.20 -4.19
CA TYR A 11 -4.99 2.75 -4.28
C TYR A 11 -5.21 2.13 -2.90
N PHE A 12 -4.41 2.52 -1.90
CA PHE A 12 -4.54 1.97 -0.54
C PHE A 12 -5.91 2.24 0.07
N ILE A 13 -6.42 3.48 -0.05
CA ILE A 13 -7.70 3.87 0.55
C ILE A 13 -8.90 3.25 -0.16
N LYS A 14 -8.81 2.97 -1.47
CA LYS A 14 -9.95 2.48 -2.28
C LYS A 14 -9.97 0.97 -2.49
N THR A 15 -8.89 0.26 -2.19
CA THR A 15 -8.78 -1.17 -2.45
C THR A 15 -9.02 -1.97 -1.18
N ASP A 16 -9.76 -3.07 -1.29
CA ASP A 16 -9.84 -4.04 -0.20
C ASP A 16 -8.46 -4.67 0.04
N THR A 17 -7.91 -4.44 1.22
CA THR A 17 -6.62 -4.97 1.67
C THR A 17 -6.77 -6.02 2.78
N SER A 18 -8.00 -6.52 3.00
CA SER A 18 -8.33 -7.51 4.02
C SER A 18 -7.51 -8.81 3.93
N ALA A 19 -7.03 -9.16 2.74
CA ALA A 19 -6.15 -10.32 2.52
C ALA A 19 -4.77 -10.19 3.20
N TYR A 20 -4.37 -8.97 3.57
CA TYR A 20 -3.06 -8.67 4.15
C TYR A 20 -3.15 -8.22 5.60
N LYS A 21 -4.25 -8.52 6.32
CA LYS A 21 -4.46 -8.08 7.72
C LYS A 21 -3.20 -8.23 8.57
N GLY A 22 -2.82 -7.15 9.25
CA GLY A 22 -1.65 -7.16 10.13
C GLY A 22 -0.29 -7.10 9.44
N GLU A 23 -0.23 -7.07 8.12
CA GLU A 23 1.00 -7.03 7.36
C GLU A 23 1.34 -5.62 6.84
N TRP A 24 2.62 -5.41 6.58
CA TRP A 24 3.04 -4.34 5.70
C TRP A 24 2.77 -4.75 4.26
N ILE A 25 2.24 -3.83 3.46
CA ILE A 25 2.13 -3.96 2.01
C ILE A 25 2.98 -2.88 1.35
N ALA A 26 3.64 -3.25 0.26
CA ALA A 26 4.30 -2.30 -0.64
C ALA A 26 3.45 -2.13 -1.90
N ILE A 27 3.11 -0.89 -2.22
CA ILE A 27 2.30 -0.52 -3.37
C ILE A 27 3.18 0.20 -4.39
N SER A 28 3.07 -0.17 -5.65
CA SER A 28 3.70 0.54 -6.76
C SER A 28 2.83 0.44 -8.00
N LYS A 29 2.65 1.55 -8.73
CA LYS A 29 1.80 1.63 -9.94
C LYS A 29 0.37 1.12 -9.72
N GLY A 30 -0.19 1.35 -8.53
CA GLY A 30 -1.56 0.93 -8.20
C GLY A 30 -1.73 -0.60 -8.11
N LYS A 31 -0.73 -1.29 -7.54
CA LYS A 31 -0.82 -2.71 -7.18
C LYS A 31 0.07 -3.02 -5.98
N VAL A 32 -0.28 -4.04 -5.22
CA VAL A 32 0.59 -4.62 -4.18
C VAL A 32 1.70 -5.43 -4.87
N VAL A 33 2.96 -5.12 -4.58
CA VAL A 33 4.13 -5.78 -5.19
C VAL A 33 4.91 -6.66 -4.19
N ALA A 34 4.73 -6.42 -2.89
CA ALA A 34 5.24 -7.26 -1.80
C ALA A 34 4.38 -7.05 -0.54
N HIS A 35 4.37 -8.04 0.35
CA HIS A 35 3.68 -7.96 1.65
C HIS A 35 4.38 -8.85 2.69
N GLY A 36 4.11 -8.62 3.97
CA GLY A 36 4.61 -9.43 5.08
C GLY A 36 4.74 -8.66 6.39
N LYS A 37 5.13 -9.35 7.47
CA LYS A 37 5.16 -8.76 8.82
C LYS A 37 6.32 -7.79 9.09
N ASP A 38 7.36 -7.81 8.26
CA ASP A 38 8.60 -7.03 8.42
C ASP A 38 8.67 -5.93 7.35
N ALA A 39 8.52 -4.67 7.77
CA ALA A 39 8.49 -3.52 6.87
C ALA A 39 9.74 -3.39 6.00
N GLU A 40 10.91 -3.67 6.56
CA GLU A 40 12.19 -3.51 5.90
C GLU A 40 12.36 -4.58 4.81
N LYS A 41 12.04 -5.84 5.12
CA LYS A 41 12.06 -6.93 4.13
C LYS A 41 11.06 -6.69 3.00
N VAL A 42 9.87 -6.19 3.33
CA VAL A 42 8.84 -5.84 2.34
C VAL A 42 9.34 -4.74 1.41
N TYR A 43 9.92 -3.66 1.94
CA TYR A 43 10.47 -2.56 1.13
C TYR A 43 11.61 -3.03 0.22
N LYS A 44 12.60 -3.75 0.77
CA LYS A 44 13.74 -4.27 -0.02
C LYS A 44 13.26 -5.17 -1.15
N THR A 45 12.24 -5.99 -0.92
CA THR A 45 11.64 -6.86 -1.93
C THR A 45 10.91 -6.04 -2.99
N ALA A 46 10.16 -5.02 -2.58
CA ALA A 46 9.41 -4.16 -3.49
C ALA A 46 10.31 -3.34 -4.41
N VAL A 47 11.39 -2.72 -3.89
CA VAL A 47 12.34 -1.93 -4.69
C VAL A 47 12.98 -2.78 -5.79
N LYS A 48 13.34 -4.04 -5.49
CA LYS A 48 13.87 -4.98 -6.49
C LYS A 48 12.86 -5.27 -7.62
N LYS A 49 11.56 -5.32 -7.30
CA LYS A 49 10.48 -5.60 -8.28
C LYS A 49 10.01 -4.35 -9.04
N ALA A 50 10.03 -3.19 -8.39
CA ALA A 50 9.51 -1.93 -8.92
C ALA A 50 10.52 -1.19 -9.81
N GLY A 51 11.82 -1.51 -9.70
CA GLY A 51 12.86 -0.86 -10.49
C GLY A 51 12.93 0.63 -10.16
N LYS A 52 12.64 1.49 -11.15
CA LYS A 52 12.65 2.96 -11.00
C LYS A 52 11.32 3.53 -10.50
N ASP A 53 10.30 2.71 -10.34
CA ASP A 53 8.99 3.20 -9.93
C ASP A 53 8.94 3.50 -8.43
N THR A 54 8.13 4.49 -8.05
CA THR A 54 7.91 4.82 -6.65
C THR A 54 7.24 3.67 -5.91
N VAL A 55 7.74 3.37 -4.72
CA VAL A 55 7.19 2.40 -3.77
C VAL A 55 6.66 3.15 -2.56
N SER A 56 5.44 2.81 -2.14
CA SER A 56 4.87 3.28 -0.87
C SER A 56 4.64 2.08 0.04
N LEU A 57 5.03 2.19 1.31
CA LEU A 57 4.68 1.22 2.34
C LEU A 57 3.41 1.67 3.08
N ALA A 58 2.51 0.73 3.33
CA ALA A 58 1.37 0.93 4.21
C ALA A 58 1.25 -0.26 5.16
N LYS A 59 0.91 0.00 6.42
CA LYS A 59 0.56 -1.04 7.38
C LYS A 59 -0.94 -1.29 7.27
N THR A 60 -1.32 -2.52 6.97
CA THR A 60 -2.72 -2.89 7.04
C THR A 60 -3.13 -3.04 8.51
N PRO A 61 -4.35 -2.62 8.85
CA PRO A 61 -4.92 -2.87 10.16
C PRO A 61 -5.02 -4.37 10.45
N ASP A 62 -4.86 -4.74 11.72
CA ASP A 62 -5.22 -6.08 12.19
C ASP A 62 -6.76 -6.23 12.30
N GLU A 63 -7.48 -5.15 12.63
CA GLU A 63 -8.95 -5.06 12.78
C GLU A 63 -9.53 -3.80 12.11
N GLN A 64 -10.77 -3.37 12.41
CA GLN A 64 -11.33 -2.15 11.83
C GLN A 64 -10.50 -0.92 12.23
N MET A 65 -9.85 -0.27 11.26
CA MET A 65 -9.15 1.00 11.49
C MET A 65 -10.19 2.13 11.64
N LEU A 66 -10.22 2.76 12.80
CA LEU A 66 -10.95 4.01 12.99
C LEU A 66 -10.11 5.17 12.47
N VAL A 67 -10.64 5.93 11.51
CA VAL A 67 -10.02 7.16 11.02
C VAL A 67 -10.84 8.34 11.52
N LEU A 68 -10.28 9.13 12.44
CA LEU A 68 -10.89 10.39 12.88
C LEU A 68 -10.58 11.49 11.85
N LYS A 69 -11.59 11.92 11.10
CA LYS A 69 -11.50 13.11 10.23
C LYS A 69 -12.02 14.32 11.01
N LEU A 70 -11.12 15.22 11.39
CA LEU A 70 -11.52 16.53 11.91
C LEU A 70 -11.94 17.42 10.73
N LEU A 71 -13.21 17.82 10.70
CA LEU A 71 -13.70 18.80 9.73
C LEU A 71 -13.24 20.19 10.17
N GLN A 72 -12.62 20.94 9.24
CA GLN A 72 -12.33 22.36 9.39
C GLN A 72 -13.45 23.20 8.78
#